data_AF-A0A8T6L0K4-F1
#
_entry.id   AF-A0A8T6L0K4-F1
#
_cell.length_a   1.000
_cell.length_b   1.000
_cell.length_c   1.000
_cell.angle_alpha   90.00
_cell.angle_beta   90.00
_cell.angle_gamma   90.00
#
_symmetry.space_group_name_H-M   'P 1'
#
loop_
_entity.id
_entity.type
_entity.pdbx_description
1 polymer ?
#
loop_
_entity_poly.entity_id
_entity_poly.type
_entity_poly.pdbx_seq_one_letter_code
_entity_poly.pdbx_strand_id
1 'polypeptide(L)'
;MLVVNAKGGCGKTTVATNLCAAYAARGMAVGLVDNDGQGSGAHWTAQRPADAPLVELASSGRPALDRIIIDGLVHDPEREAGELVAM
;
A
#
# COMPACT_ATOMS: atom_id res chain seq x y z
N MET A 1 -1.36 -0.75 -10.03
CA MET A 1 -1.37 0.72 -9.84
C MET A 1 -0.46 1.07 -8.69
N LEU A 2 0.35 2.10 -8.83
CA LEU A 2 1.36 2.49 -7.86
C LEU A 2 1.00 3.83 -7.21
N VAL A 3 1.05 3.92 -5.89
CA VAL A 3 0.81 5.13 -5.10
C VAL A 3 2.10 5.47 -4.34
N VAL A 4 2.88 6.41 -4.88
CA VAL A 4 4.22 6.73 -4.38
C VAL A 4 4.43 8.22 -4.15
N ASN A 5 5.26 8.54 -3.16
CA ASN A 5 5.71 9.90 -2.87
C ASN A 5 6.97 9.83 -1.99
N ALA A 6 7.87 10.81 -2.10
CA ALA A 6 9.11 10.87 -1.32
C ALA A 6 8.90 11.22 0.16
N LYS A 7 7.78 11.87 0.51
CA LYS A 7 7.48 12.27 1.89
C LYS A 7 6.78 11.13 2.65
N GLY A 8 7.33 10.77 3.81
CA GLY A 8 6.64 9.98 4.82
C GLY A 8 5.44 10.74 5.39
N GLY A 9 4.32 10.04 5.62
CA GLY A 9 3.10 10.64 6.19
C GLY A 9 2.23 11.47 5.24
N CYS A 10 2.51 11.50 3.93
CA CYS A 10 1.70 12.26 2.96
C CYS A 10 0.38 11.57 2.52
N GLY A 11 0.00 10.46 3.16
CA GLY A 11 -1.28 9.78 2.90
C GLY A 11 -1.28 8.70 1.82
N LYS A 12 -0.11 8.19 1.39
CA LYS A 12 0.01 7.12 0.36
C LYS A 12 -0.83 5.89 0.71
N THR A 13 -0.62 5.33 1.89
CA THR A 13 -1.36 4.16 2.39
C THR A 13 -2.86 4.45 2.49
N THR A 14 -3.23 5.65 2.92
CA THR A 14 -4.65 6.08 2.96
C THR A 14 -5.29 6.03 1.58
N VAL A 15 -4.62 6.56 0.56
CA VAL A 15 -5.13 6.52 -0.81
C VAL A 15 -5.17 5.09 -1.35
N ALA A 16 -4.09 4.32 -1.15
CA ALA A 16 -4.00 2.94 -1.64
C ALA A 16 -5.10 2.04 -1.05
N THR A 17 -5.30 2.10 0.27
CA THR A 17 -6.31 1.31 0.98
C THR A 17 -7.75 1.69 0.58
N ASN A 18 -8.04 2.99 0.39
CA ASN A 18 -9.35 3.43 -0.11
C ASN A 18 -9.62 2.97 -1.55
N LEU A 19 -8.60 2.99 -2.41
CA LEU A 19 -8.72 2.47 -3.78
C LEU A 19 -8.96 0.96 -3.79
N CYS A 20 -8.28 0.20 -2.91
CA CYS A 20 -8.55 -1.23 -2.72
C CYS A 20 -10.00 -1.45 -2.28
N ALA A 21 -10.47 -0.74 -1.25
CA ALA A 21 -11.84 -0.87 -0.77
C ALA A 21 -12.88 -0.54 -1.85
N ALA A 22 -12.64 0.53 -2.64
CA ALA A 22 -13.52 0.92 -3.74
C ALA A 22 -13.59 -0.12 -4.86
N TYR A 23 -12.47 -0.74 -5.20
CA TYR A 23 -12.43 -1.82 -6.20
C TYR A 23 -13.06 -3.11 -5.69
N ALA A 24 -12.80 -3.50 -4.44
CA ALA A 24 -13.43 -4.65 -3.82
C ALA A 24 -14.96 -4.49 -3.73
N ALA A 25 -15.43 -3.28 -3.39
CA ALA A 25 -16.86 -2.95 -3.37
C ALA A 25 -17.53 -3.02 -4.76
N ARG A 26 -16.75 -2.98 -5.85
CA ARG A 26 -17.23 -3.19 -7.22
C ARG A 26 -17.14 -4.66 -7.67
N GLY A 27 -16.84 -5.58 -6.76
CA GLY A 27 -16.75 -7.01 -7.03
C GLY A 27 -15.45 -7.47 -7.69
N MET A 28 -14.41 -6.62 -7.71
CA MET A 28 -13.10 -7.01 -8.27
C MET A 28 -12.21 -7.67 -7.23
N ALA A 29 -11.50 -8.73 -7.64
CA ALA A 29 -10.43 -9.33 -6.86
C ALA A 29 -9.24 -8.36 -6.81
N VAL A 30 -9.01 -7.73 -5.66
CA VAL A 30 -7.99 -6.70 -5.48
C VAL A 30 -7.00 -7.05 -4.37
N GLY A 31 -5.72 -6.86 -4.66
CA GLY A 31 -4.63 -6.99 -3.71
C GLY A 31 -3.98 -5.66 -3.35
N LEU A 32 -3.55 -5.52 -2.10
CA LEU A 32 -2.69 -4.47 -1.59
C LEU A 32 -1.29 -5.04 -1.34
N VAL A 33 -0.27 -4.43 -1.94
CA VAL A 33 1.14 -4.68 -1.62
C VAL A 33 1.60 -3.53 -0.72
N ASP A 34 1.91 -3.86 0.53
CA ASP A 34 2.47 -2.92 1.50
C ASP A 34 3.99 -2.86 1.30
N ASN A 35 4.47 -1.76 0.72
CA ASN A 35 5.90 -1.55 0.47
C ASN A 35 6.41 -0.31 1.23
N ASP A 36 5.81 -0.05 2.41
CA ASP A 36 6.36 0.83 3.44
C ASP A 36 6.87 -0.04 4.62
N GLY A 37 8.08 0.25 5.11
CA GLY A 37 8.69 -0.49 6.22
C GLY A 37 7.89 -0.40 7.54
N GLN A 38 6.94 0.52 7.63
CA GLN A 38 6.07 0.70 8.79
C GLN A 38 4.85 -0.25 8.84
N GLY A 39 4.53 -0.97 7.76
CA GLY A 39 3.45 -1.98 7.77
C GLY A 39 2.03 -1.43 7.93
N SER A 40 1.81 -0.17 7.54
CA SER A 40 0.52 0.51 7.74
C SER A 40 -0.62 -0.11 6.90
N GLY A 41 -0.31 -0.62 5.71
CA GLY A 41 -1.28 -1.30 4.85
C GLY A 41 -1.69 -2.66 5.41
N ALA A 42 -0.74 -3.41 5.96
CA ALA A 42 -0.98 -4.67 6.64
C ALA A 42 -1.85 -4.48 7.89
N HIS A 43 -1.51 -3.48 8.72
CA HIS A 43 -2.28 -3.13 9.90
C HIS A 43 -3.73 -2.71 9.57
N TRP A 44 -3.92 -1.95 8.48
CA TRP A 44 -5.25 -1.58 8.02
C TRP A 44 -6.06 -2.81 7.57
N THR A 45 -5.44 -3.73 6.83
CA THR A 45 -6.12 -4.93 6.32
C THR A 45 -6.61 -5.82 7.47
N ALA A 46 -5.81 -5.95 8.53
CA ALA A 46 -6.15 -6.72 9.73
C ALA A 46 -7.34 -6.16 10.53
N GLN A 47 -7.69 -4.88 10.35
CA GLN A 47 -8.79 -4.22 11.05
C GLN A 47 -10.08 -4.17 10.22
N ARG A 48 -10.09 -4.73 9.00
CA ARG A 48 -11.28 -4.73 8.16
C ARG A 48 -12.41 -5.55 8.82
N PRO A 49 -13.66 -5.06 8.80
CA PRO A 49 -14.81 -5.86 9.19
C PRO A 49 -14.88 -7.17 8.40
N ALA A 50 -15.30 -8.26 9.05
CA ALA A 50 -15.36 -9.58 8.43
C ALA A 50 -16.39 -9.67 7.27
N ASP A 51 -17.38 -8.79 7.26
CA ASP A 51 -18.41 -8.65 6.23
C ASP A 51 -18.00 -7.70 5.08
N ALA A 52 -16.88 -6.99 5.22
CA ALA A 52 -16.38 -6.13 4.15
C ALA A 52 -15.84 -6.98 2.98
N PRO A 53 -15.97 -6.51 1.72
CA PRO A 53 -15.39 -7.17 0.57
C PRO A 53 -13.89 -7.47 0.77
N LEU A 54 -13.41 -8.62 0.32
CA LEU A 54 -12.03 -9.04 0.56
C LEU A 54 -11.04 -8.08 -0.13
N VAL A 55 -10.03 -7.67 0.63
CA VAL A 55 -8.79 -7.07 0.08
C VAL A 55 -7.66 -7.96 0.54
N GLU A 56 -6.92 -8.52 -0.40
CA GLU A 56 -5.82 -9.43 -0.10
C GLU A 56 -4.53 -8.67 0.15
N LEU A 57 -3.79 -9.02 1.20
CA LEU A 57 -2.37 -8.65 1.29
C LEU A 57 -1.59 -9.49 0.28
N ALA A 58 -1.28 -8.85 -0.86
CA ALA A 58 -0.61 -9.51 -1.96
C ALA A 58 0.90 -9.55 -1.69
N SER A 59 1.45 -10.76 -1.65
CA SER A 59 2.88 -10.99 -1.85
C SER A 59 3.16 -11.30 -3.32
N SER A 60 4.44 -11.28 -3.71
CA SER A 60 4.85 -11.69 -5.06
C SER A 60 4.34 -13.11 -5.36
N GLY A 61 3.44 -13.25 -6.34
CA GLY A 61 3.13 -14.54 -6.96
C GLY A 61 1.69 -15.08 -6.90
N ARG A 62 0.64 -14.26 -6.74
CA ARG A 62 -0.75 -14.74 -6.84
C ARG A 62 -1.36 -14.48 -8.23
N PRO A 63 -1.78 -15.51 -9.00
CA PRO A 63 -2.18 -15.36 -10.40
C PRO A 63 -3.67 -15.04 -10.65
N ALA A 64 -4.46 -14.59 -9.66
CA ALA A 64 -5.91 -14.38 -9.84
C ALA A 64 -6.45 -13.06 -9.21
N LEU A 65 -5.73 -11.95 -9.39
CA LEU A 65 -6.20 -10.62 -9.00
C LEU A 65 -6.52 -9.78 -10.25
N ASP A 66 -7.70 -9.15 -10.29
CA ASP A 66 -8.09 -8.19 -11.33
C ASP A 66 -7.26 -6.90 -11.23
N ARG A 67 -6.86 -6.54 -10.01
CA ARG A 67 -6.12 -5.32 -9.67
C ARG A 67 -5.13 -5.54 -8.54
N ILE A 68 -3.94 -4.97 -8.68
CA ILE A 68 -2.95 -4.84 -7.61
C ILE A 68 -2.69 -3.36 -7.37
N ILE A 69 -2.75 -2.93 -6.11
CA ILE A 69 -2.38 -1.61 -5.65
C ILE A 69 -1.15 -1.73 -4.76
N ILE A 70 -0.16 -0.88 -5.02
CA ILE A 70 1.10 -0.87 -4.27
C ILE A 70 1.25 0.52 -3.66
N ASP A 71 1.48 0.63 -2.35
CA ASP A 71 1.95 1.86 -1.72
C ASP A 71 3.46 1.82 -1.49
N GLY A 72 4.15 2.95 -1.54
CA GLY A 72 5.59 2.95 -1.30
C GLY A 72 6.22 4.33 -1.27
N LEU A 73 7.40 4.44 -0.65
CA LEU A 73 8.20 5.64 -0.72
C LEU A 73 8.98 5.68 -2.05
N VAL A 74 9.15 6.87 -2.62
CA VAL A 74 10.14 7.04 -3.68
C VAL A 74 11.51 6.91 -3.03
N HIS A 75 12.29 5.93 -3.48
CA HIS A 75 13.68 5.79 -3.06
C HIS A 75 14.50 6.93 -3.66
N ASP A 76 15.00 7.82 -2.81
CA ASP A 76 15.84 8.96 -3.19
C ASP A 76 17.19 8.84 -2.46
N PRO A 77 18.23 8.30 -3.11
CA PRO A 77 19.51 8.03 -2.47
C PRO A 77 20.25 9.31 -2.04
N GLU A 78 20.01 10.46 -2.68
CA GLU A 78 20.67 11.71 -2.31
C GLU A 78 20.09 12.30 -1.02
N ARG A 79 18.79 12.14 -0.80
CA ARG A 79 18.13 12.59 0.43
C ARG A 79 18.52 11.74 1.65
N GLU A 80 18.65 10.42 1.49
CA GLU A 80 19.11 9.52 2.56
C GLU A 80 20.55 9.85 2.99
N ALA A 81 21.43 10.16 2.03
CA ALA A 81 22.78 10.63 2.32
C ALA A 81 22.77 11.97 3.09
N GLY A 82 21.85 12.89 2.76
CA GLY A 82 21.72 14.17 3.46
C GLY A 82 21.22 14.06 4.91
N GLU A 83 20.30 13.13 5.20
CA GLU A 83 19.81 12.88 6.57
C GLU A 83 20.89 12.22 7.45
N LEU A 84 21.75 11.37 6.89
CA LEU A 84 22.88 10.73 7.58
C LEU A 84 24.02 11.69 7.96
N VAL A 85 24.25 12.73 7.15
CA VAL A 85 25.31 13.74 7.39
C VAL A 85 24.86 14.82 8.39
N ALA A 86 23.55 14.92 8.66
CA ALA A 86 22.96 15.87 9.59
C ALA A 86 22.83 15.35 11.05
N MET A 87 23.29 14.12 11.32
CA MET A 87 23.36 13.49 12.66
C MET A 87 24.79 13.55 13.23
#